data_AF-A0A9W3B750-F1
#
_entry.id   AF-A0A9W3B750-F1
#
_cell.length_a   1.000
_cell.length_b   1.000
_cell.length_c   1.000
_cell.angle_alpha   90.00
_cell.angle_beta   90.00
_cell.angle_gamma   90.00
#
_symmetry.space_group_name_H-M   'P 1'
#
loop_
_entity.id
_entity.type
_entity.pdbx_description
1 polymer ?
#
loop_
_entity_poly.entity_id
_entity_poly.type
_entity_poly.pdbx_seq_one_letter_code
_entity_poly.pdbx_strand_id
1 'polypeptide(L)'
;MASFSLGFTVLVLFLAASRAPSSTWASVRAYANGAFPGMDDAVAEEIDQFVYHILPCHHSPALTLSIVKNGSLVLTKGYGFTSTNNTANVTSRTKFAIGSLTKAFTATLIAKWLLDQNNITVDTPIKSYLPNFRVTDDLRSSKASLRDLLSHRMGLPSFFKALGMGFTEHMTRQMLVNRLAYMPTKHAFRHKLIYNNYMYALAATVLERMSGGKSWENILKDSIFRPLNMTNSGFLEELPNFSDFALPCAMVNGSKVDLSTELFKTVLPCGPAGSIYSNAEDMAKWMNFLLRKGLGPSGDVVMRPEVIQMTQEPGMLSTLPFHELSKPFYPVSHVSQSYDMGWITANYRGHRQVFHTGGIVTHSSRLWLYPDAHVGIYVSVNGPQDKQDLLESLMYYTSDLLLNEPPWLNRTVECTFLSSFMQKRNNSTSQPTKSVVSGDTSEESRLPEPSLFDFVGVYRHAFFGTVDISLSPLNDSLVFKFGRFGFKNLTRLGHLDFSAKFFGPLSFQNSDVVEIVKFSRGVGRNIDSLLLNLDDDEDFIEFKRCRLCVHNSLKENEFNAASLCGAQLILRSTLFLLFLLQMCTIL
;
A
#
# COMPACT_ATOMS: atom_id res chain seq x y z
N MET A 1 22.80 84.49 42.00
CA MET A 1 23.35 83.85 40.79
C MET A 1 22.58 82.57 40.52
N ALA A 2 21.93 82.48 39.35
CA ALA A 2 21.57 81.30 38.57
C ALA A 2 21.08 79.99 39.27
N SER A 3 19.74 79.79 39.21
CA SER A 3 19.03 78.69 38.51
C SER A 3 19.42 77.20 38.64
N PHE A 4 18.39 76.42 39.05
CA PHE A 4 17.88 75.14 38.51
C PHE A 4 18.65 73.80 38.64
N SER A 5 18.06 72.89 39.44
CA SER A 5 17.60 71.54 39.09
C SER A 5 18.37 70.72 38.02
N LEU A 6 18.98 69.60 38.45
CA LEU A 6 19.13 68.40 37.61
C LEU A 6 18.52 67.19 38.33
N GLY A 7 17.49 66.63 37.72
CA GLY A 7 16.90 65.34 38.09
C GLY A 7 17.73 64.17 37.54
N PHE A 8 17.81 63.11 38.33
CA PHE A 8 18.24 61.78 37.88
C PHE A 8 16.98 60.95 37.60
N THR A 9 16.65 60.76 36.33
CA THR A 9 15.63 59.82 35.87
C THR A 9 16.26 58.44 35.73
N VAL A 10 15.82 57.50 36.57
CA VAL A 10 16.10 56.07 36.42
C VAL A 10 15.21 55.52 35.31
N LEU A 11 15.81 55.12 34.19
CA LEU A 11 15.12 54.46 33.09
C LEU A 11 14.92 52.98 33.45
N VAL A 12 13.72 52.62 33.93
CA VAL A 12 13.27 51.23 34.03
C VAL A 12 12.75 50.79 32.66
N LEU A 13 13.52 49.97 31.96
CA LEU A 13 13.09 49.29 30.73
C LEU A 13 12.09 48.19 31.09
N PHE A 14 10.80 48.44 30.81
CA PHE A 14 9.77 47.40 30.77
C PHE A 14 9.99 46.52 29.53
N LEU A 15 10.39 45.27 29.75
CA LEU A 15 10.26 44.20 28.77
C LEU A 15 8.76 43.89 28.58
N ALA A 16 8.20 44.33 27.46
CA ALA A 16 6.87 43.97 27.05
C ALA A 16 6.82 42.47 26.73
N ALA A 17 6.19 41.68 27.60
CA ALA A 17 5.81 40.32 27.30
C ALA A 17 4.74 40.34 26.19
N SER A 18 5.10 39.93 24.98
CA SER A 18 4.17 39.71 23.88
C SER A 18 3.22 38.57 24.25
N ARG A 19 1.99 38.91 24.67
CA ARG A 19 0.89 37.95 24.79
C ARG A 19 0.62 37.38 23.41
N ALA A 20 0.75 36.06 23.28
CA ALA A 20 0.28 35.31 22.11
C ALA A 20 -1.22 35.60 21.89
N PRO A 21 -1.73 35.56 20.63
CA PRO A 21 -3.09 35.97 20.34
C PRO A 21 -4.08 35.03 21.01
N SER A 22 -5.00 35.59 21.81
CA SER A 22 -6.12 34.90 22.46
C SER A 22 -7.19 34.37 21.49
N SER A 23 -6.96 34.47 20.18
CA SER A 23 -7.91 34.05 19.13
C SER A 23 -7.93 32.54 18.89
N THR A 24 -6.83 31.81 19.19
CA THR A 24 -6.76 30.36 19.00
C THR A 24 -7.64 29.57 19.98
N TRP A 25 -7.87 30.10 21.18
CA TRP A 25 -8.69 29.45 22.21
C TRP A 25 -10.19 29.76 22.06
N ALA A 26 -10.54 30.91 21.47
CA ALA A 26 -11.94 31.28 21.19
C ALA A 26 -12.56 30.38 20.10
N SER A 27 -11.79 30.04 19.05
CA SER A 27 -12.22 29.11 18.00
C SER A 27 -12.37 27.67 18.49
N VAL A 28 -11.60 27.25 19.50
CA VAL A 28 -11.72 25.90 20.11
C VAL A 28 -12.97 25.80 20.99
N ARG A 29 -13.40 26.87 21.67
CA ARG A 29 -14.62 26.87 22.51
C ARG A 29 -15.92 26.87 21.71
N ALA A 30 -15.98 27.53 20.56
CA ALA A 30 -17.16 27.48 19.68
C ALA A 30 -17.40 26.06 19.13
N TYR A 31 -16.33 25.26 18.99
CA TYR A 31 -16.33 23.89 18.49
C TYR A 31 -16.93 22.84 19.45
N ALA A 32 -17.07 23.17 20.75
CA ALA A 32 -17.56 22.23 21.77
C ALA A 32 -19.10 22.22 21.93
N ASN A 33 -19.81 23.22 21.38
CA ASN A 33 -21.23 23.44 21.66
C ASN A 33 -22.20 22.88 20.59
N GLY A 34 -21.75 21.96 19.73
CA GLY A 34 -22.60 20.90 19.15
C GLY A 34 -23.98 21.26 18.57
N ALA A 35 -24.17 22.45 17.99
CA ALA A 35 -25.43 22.81 17.34
C ALA A 35 -25.17 23.75 16.16
N PHE A 36 -24.99 23.17 14.96
CA PHE A 36 -25.14 23.88 13.70
C PHE A 36 -26.38 23.33 12.99
N PRO A 37 -27.51 24.05 12.98
CA PRO A 37 -28.65 23.69 12.15
C PRO A 37 -28.53 24.32 10.75
N GLY A 38 -28.83 23.55 9.70
CA GLY A 38 -29.54 24.09 8.53
C GLY A 38 -28.95 23.94 7.12
N MET A 39 -27.79 23.31 6.90
CA MET A 39 -27.20 23.20 5.54
C MET A 39 -27.19 21.78 4.93
N ASP A 40 -27.45 20.72 5.71
CA ASP A 40 -26.98 19.36 5.37
C ASP A 40 -28.03 18.36 4.85
N ASP A 41 -29.31 18.46 5.17
CA ASP A 41 -30.26 17.39 4.80
C ASP A 41 -30.49 17.28 3.29
N ALA A 42 -30.64 18.41 2.60
CA ALA A 42 -30.85 18.42 1.15
C ALA A 42 -29.61 17.96 0.37
N VAL A 43 -28.41 18.33 0.85
CA VAL A 43 -27.14 17.89 0.24
C VAL A 43 -26.93 16.40 0.49
N ALA A 44 -27.18 15.93 1.72
CA ALA A 44 -27.11 14.51 2.06
C ALA A 44 -28.10 13.68 1.24
N GLU A 45 -29.34 14.14 1.06
CA GLU A 45 -30.34 13.48 0.23
C GLU A 45 -29.93 13.45 -1.25
N GLU A 46 -29.41 14.56 -1.81
CA GLU A 46 -28.95 14.56 -3.21
C GLU A 46 -27.78 13.57 -3.42
N ILE A 47 -26.84 13.50 -2.48
CA ILE A 47 -25.73 12.54 -2.55
C ILE A 47 -26.26 11.11 -2.39
N ASP A 48 -27.20 10.87 -1.48
CA ASP A 48 -27.82 9.56 -1.29
C ASP A 48 -28.48 9.07 -2.59
N GLN A 49 -29.28 9.93 -3.22
CA GLN A 49 -29.92 9.65 -4.51
C GLN A 49 -28.90 9.43 -5.63
N PHE A 50 -27.79 10.18 -5.63
CA PHE A 50 -26.71 9.99 -6.60
C PHE A 50 -26.07 8.61 -6.46
N VAL A 51 -25.73 8.18 -5.24
CA VAL A 51 -25.16 6.84 -4.98
C VAL A 51 -26.11 5.74 -5.42
N TYR A 52 -27.40 5.84 -5.08
CA TYR A 52 -28.42 4.87 -5.50
C TYR A 52 -28.50 4.73 -7.02
N HIS A 53 -28.33 5.84 -7.76
CA HIS A 53 -28.41 5.85 -9.21
C HIS A 53 -27.20 5.20 -9.89
N ILE A 54 -26.00 5.46 -9.39
CA ILE A 54 -24.75 5.07 -10.08
C ILE A 54 -24.29 3.65 -9.71
N LEU A 55 -24.60 3.18 -8.49
CA LEU A 55 -24.10 1.89 -8.01
C LEU A 55 -24.46 0.71 -8.94
N PRO A 56 -25.69 0.62 -9.52
CA PRO A 56 -26.04 -0.45 -10.45
C PRO A 56 -25.21 -0.45 -11.73
N CYS A 57 -24.95 0.71 -12.34
CA CYS A 57 -24.25 0.79 -13.62
C CYS A 57 -22.75 0.47 -13.49
N HIS A 58 -22.17 0.64 -12.30
CA HIS A 58 -20.80 0.25 -11.99
C HIS A 58 -20.64 -1.19 -11.49
N HIS A 59 -21.73 -1.97 -11.44
CA HIS A 59 -21.74 -3.39 -11.07
C HIS A 59 -21.09 -3.70 -9.71
N SER A 60 -21.08 -2.75 -8.77
CA SER A 60 -20.50 -2.90 -7.43
C SER A 60 -21.52 -3.55 -6.49
N PRO A 61 -21.24 -4.69 -5.84
CA PRO A 61 -22.18 -5.32 -4.91
C PRO A 61 -22.43 -4.50 -3.64
N ALA A 62 -21.37 -3.91 -3.09
CA ALA A 62 -21.39 -3.21 -1.81
C ALA A 62 -20.70 -1.85 -1.91
N LEU A 63 -21.24 -0.86 -1.21
CA LEU A 63 -20.62 0.45 -1.00
C LEU A 63 -20.94 0.95 0.42
N THR A 64 -19.95 1.55 1.08
CA THR A 64 -20.17 2.34 2.29
C THR A 64 -19.63 3.75 2.10
N LEU A 65 -20.34 4.74 2.65
CA LEU A 65 -20.04 6.16 2.52
C LEU A 65 -20.13 6.82 3.91
N SER A 66 -19.17 7.68 4.21
CA SER A 66 -19.31 8.66 5.30
C SER A 66 -18.86 10.05 4.88
N ILE A 67 -19.59 11.05 5.38
CA ILE A 67 -19.37 12.46 5.12
C ILE A 67 -19.42 13.21 6.44
N VAL A 68 -18.39 14.02 6.69
CA VAL A 68 -18.33 14.93 7.84
C VAL A 68 -18.07 16.35 7.35
N LYS A 69 -18.70 17.32 8.01
CA LYS A 69 -18.52 18.74 7.72
C LYS A 69 -18.60 19.53 9.02
N ASN A 70 -17.66 20.45 9.23
CA ASN A 70 -17.62 21.32 10.42
C ASN A 70 -17.66 20.57 11.76
N GLY A 71 -17.07 19.36 11.81
CA GLY A 71 -17.08 18.51 13.00
C GLY A 71 -18.35 17.70 13.24
N SER A 72 -19.38 17.86 12.39
CA SER A 72 -20.65 17.14 12.44
C SER A 72 -20.68 16.00 11.41
N LEU A 73 -21.51 15.00 11.68
CA LEU A 73 -21.81 13.93 10.74
C LEU A 73 -22.90 14.39 9.77
N VAL A 74 -22.63 14.34 8.47
CA VAL A 74 -23.60 14.70 7.42
C VAL A 74 -24.34 13.45 6.95
N LEU A 75 -23.60 12.39 6.61
CA LEU A 75 -24.16 11.14 6.11
C LEU A 75 -23.25 9.98 6.50
N THR A 76 -23.84 8.87 6.96
CA THR A 76 -23.17 7.56 7.06
C THR A 76 -24.14 6.49 6.59
N LYS A 77 -23.80 5.78 5.51
CA LYS A 77 -24.73 4.82 4.92
C LYS A 77 -24.02 3.67 4.22
N GLY A 78 -24.76 2.57 4.08
CA GLY A 78 -24.38 1.39 3.32
C GLY A 78 -25.35 1.17 2.17
N TYR A 79 -24.85 0.66 1.05
CA TYR A 79 -25.61 0.43 -0.17
C TYR A 79 -25.27 -0.94 -0.75
N GLY A 80 -26.29 -1.62 -1.28
CA GLY A 80 -26.17 -2.94 -1.87
C GLY A 80 -26.09 -4.06 -0.83
N PHE A 81 -25.40 -5.14 -1.18
CA PHE A 81 -25.38 -6.40 -0.43
C PHE A 81 -23.95 -6.83 -0.06
N THR A 82 -23.81 -7.47 1.10
CA THR A 82 -22.50 -7.89 1.64
C THR A 82 -21.85 -9.03 0.86
N SER A 83 -22.62 -9.79 0.07
CA SER A 83 -22.17 -10.98 -0.66
C SER A 83 -22.98 -11.16 -1.93
N THR A 84 -22.43 -11.87 -2.93
CA THR A 84 -23.17 -12.22 -4.14
C THR A 84 -24.23 -13.30 -3.91
N ASN A 85 -24.09 -14.08 -2.83
CA ASN A 85 -24.90 -15.26 -2.54
C ASN A 85 -25.95 -15.02 -1.45
N ASN A 86 -25.85 -13.94 -0.68
CA ASN A 86 -26.82 -13.60 0.37
C ASN A 86 -27.52 -12.25 0.09
N THR A 87 -28.63 -12.01 0.80
CA THR A 87 -29.42 -10.78 0.70
C THR A 87 -29.16 -9.82 1.86
N ALA A 88 -28.07 -10.01 2.62
CA ALA A 88 -27.77 -9.15 3.76
C ALA A 88 -27.33 -7.78 3.26
N ASN A 89 -28.12 -6.76 3.60
CA ASN A 89 -27.88 -5.38 3.21
C ASN A 89 -26.59 -4.83 3.85
N VAL A 90 -25.87 -4.03 3.08
CA VAL A 90 -24.78 -3.22 3.62
C VAL A 90 -25.37 -2.13 4.49
N THR A 91 -24.78 -1.92 5.66
CA THR A 91 -25.16 -0.89 6.64
C THR A 91 -23.99 0.06 6.88
N SER A 92 -24.22 1.14 7.63
CA SER A 92 -23.13 2.03 8.12
C SER A 92 -22.07 1.28 8.95
N ARG A 93 -22.43 0.11 9.51
CA ARG A 93 -21.57 -0.71 10.35
C ARG A 93 -20.85 -1.84 9.61
N THR A 94 -21.27 -2.15 8.38
CA THR A 94 -20.65 -3.21 7.57
C THR A 94 -19.17 -2.89 7.35
N LYS A 95 -18.32 -3.90 7.61
CA LYS A 95 -16.87 -3.78 7.55
C LYS A 95 -16.38 -3.98 6.13
N PHE A 96 -15.39 -3.19 5.74
CA PHE A 96 -14.66 -3.27 4.48
C PHE A 96 -13.16 -3.25 4.76
N ALA A 97 -12.39 -3.98 3.96
CA ALA A 97 -10.95 -3.84 3.96
C ALA A 97 -10.57 -2.49 3.35
N ILE A 98 -9.82 -1.65 4.08
CA ILE A 98 -9.51 -0.29 3.63
C ILE A 98 -8.20 -0.20 2.83
N GLY A 99 -7.46 -1.30 2.73
CA GLY A 99 -6.20 -1.39 1.99
C GLY A 99 -5.23 -0.29 2.40
N SER A 100 -4.59 0.35 1.42
CA SER A 100 -3.54 1.34 1.63
C SER A 100 -3.93 2.59 2.44
N LEU A 101 -5.21 2.86 2.74
CA LEU A 101 -5.57 3.84 3.77
C LEU A 101 -4.94 3.53 5.13
N THR A 102 -4.61 2.25 5.39
CA THR A 102 -3.83 1.79 6.55
C THR A 102 -2.54 2.60 6.74
N LYS A 103 -1.90 3.04 5.66
CA LYS A 103 -0.65 3.81 5.72
C LYS A 103 -0.79 5.13 6.45
N ALA A 104 -1.92 5.81 6.31
CA ALA A 104 -2.22 7.03 7.03
C ALA A 104 -2.29 6.81 8.54
N PHE A 105 -2.88 5.70 8.99
CA PHE A 105 -2.89 5.30 10.39
C PHE A 105 -1.47 4.99 10.91
N THR A 106 -0.70 4.21 10.15
CA THR A 106 0.70 3.89 10.49
C THR A 106 1.57 5.14 10.60
N ALA A 107 1.46 6.06 9.64
CA ALA A 107 2.21 7.31 9.64
C ALA A 107 1.83 8.22 10.81
N THR A 108 0.53 8.35 11.10
CA THR A 108 0.02 9.12 12.26
C THR A 108 0.55 8.56 13.57
N LEU A 109 0.57 7.24 13.72
CA LEU A 109 1.09 6.58 14.90
C LEU A 109 2.59 6.82 15.09
N ILE A 110 3.37 6.75 14.01
CA ILE A 110 4.81 7.02 14.03
C ILE A 110 5.09 8.49 14.36
N ALA A 111 4.36 9.42 13.74
CA ALA A 111 4.50 10.85 14.02
C ALA A 111 4.19 11.18 15.49
N LYS A 112 3.15 10.58 16.08
CA LYS A 112 2.87 10.68 17.51
C LYS A 112 4.06 10.25 18.35
N TRP A 113 4.61 9.08 18.09
CA TRP A 113 5.72 8.54 18.87
C TRP A 113 7.00 9.35 18.73
N LEU A 114 7.29 9.87 17.54
CA LEU A 114 8.45 10.75 17.33
C LEU A 114 8.33 12.03 18.15
N LEU A 115 7.15 12.65 18.18
CA LEU A 115 6.94 13.89 18.92
C LEU A 115 6.95 13.70 20.44
N ASP A 116 6.61 12.51 20.93
CA ASP A 116 6.62 12.19 22.37
C ASP A 116 8.05 11.89 22.89
N GLN A 117 9.06 11.86 22.01
CA GLN A 117 10.45 11.57 22.33
C GLN A 117 11.35 12.79 22.05
N ASN A 118 12.23 13.14 23.01
CA ASN A 118 13.00 14.40 22.92
C ASN A 118 14.24 14.35 21.99
N ASN A 119 14.75 13.16 21.65
CA ASN A 119 16.06 13.01 21.01
C ASN A 119 16.03 12.39 19.61
N ILE A 120 14.84 12.21 19.05
CA ILE A 120 14.68 11.58 17.74
C ILE A 120 13.76 12.40 16.85
N THR A 121 14.05 12.37 15.57
CA THR A 121 13.32 13.07 14.53
C THR A 121 12.95 12.10 13.42
N VAL A 122 12.01 12.52 12.56
CA VAL A 122 11.62 11.73 11.38
C VAL A 122 12.79 11.51 10.40
N ASP A 123 13.83 12.35 10.47
CA ASP A 123 15.06 12.27 9.67
C ASP A 123 16.21 11.51 10.37
N THR A 124 16.00 11.03 11.61
CA THR A 124 16.96 10.19 12.31
C THR A 124 17.20 8.89 11.53
N PRO A 125 18.46 8.49 11.27
CA PRO A 125 18.74 7.30 10.48
C PRO A 125 18.12 6.04 11.09
N ILE A 126 17.53 5.18 10.24
CA ILE A 126 16.90 3.91 10.64
C ILE A 126 17.87 3.03 11.44
N LYS A 127 19.15 3.07 11.09
CA LYS A 127 20.22 2.34 11.77
C LYS A 127 20.39 2.71 13.26
N SER A 128 19.94 3.90 13.66
CA SER A 128 19.93 4.32 15.07
C SER A 128 18.93 3.53 15.91
N TYR A 129 17.84 3.06 15.28
CA TYR A 129 16.83 2.21 15.92
C TYR A 129 17.13 0.72 15.74
N LEU A 130 17.61 0.37 14.55
CA LEU A 130 17.91 -1.00 14.11
C LEU A 130 19.39 -1.09 13.70
N PRO A 131 20.34 -1.36 14.62
CA PRO A 131 21.78 -1.31 14.32
C PRO A 131 22.25 -2.23 13.18
N ASN A 132 21.56 -3.36 13.00
CA ASN A 132 21.83 -4.34 11.95
C ASN A 132 21.02 -4.09 10.67
N PHE A 133 20.34 -2.94 10.56
CA PHE A 133 19.57 -2.59 9.37
C PHE A 133 20.47 -2.52 8.15
N ARG A 134 20.07 -3.27 7.11
CA ARG A 134 20.67 -3.26 5.79
C ARG A 134 19.57 -3.36 4.76
N VAL A 135 19.70 -2.57 3.71
CA VAL A 135 18.87 -2.61 2.50
C VAL A 135 19.82 -2.44 1.33
N THR A 136 19.62 -3.21 0.26
CA THR A 136 20.34 -3.21 -1.04
C THR A 136 21.80 -2.69 -1.08
N ASP A 137 22.04 -1.41 -0.79
CA ASP A 137 23.34 -0.74 -0.76
C ASP A 137 23.63 0.05 0.54
N ASP A 138 24.89 0.42 0.73
CA ASP A 138 25.37 1.08 1.95
C ASP A 138 24.86 2.52 2.14
N LEU A 139 24.61 3.25 1.05
CA LEU A 139 24.10 4.63 1.13
C LEU A 139 22.70 4.61 1.74
N ARG A 140 21.80 3.78 1.21
CA ARG A 140 20.45 3.61 1.77
C ARG A 140 20.50 3.06 3.19
N SER A 141 21.33 2.03 3.42
CA SER A 141 21.47 1.41 4.75
C SER A 141 21.93 2.39 5.83
N SER A 142 22.77 3.36 5.48
CA SER A 142 23.32 4.34 6.42
C SER A 142 22.51 5.63 6.56
N LYS A 143 21.77 6.04 5.51
CA LYS A 143 21.11 7.36 5.44
C LYS A 143 19.58 7.32 5.40
N ALA A 144 18.96 6.16 5.17
CA ALA A 144 17.49 6.06 5.22
C ALA A 144 16.97 6.48 6.59
N SER A 145 15.83 7.18 6.59
CA SER A 145 15.11 7.70 7.75
C SER A 145 13.62 7.35 7.65
N LEU A 146 12.84 7.61 8.71
CA LEU A 146 11.39 7.38 8.67
C LEU A 146 10.70 8.25 7.61
N ARG A 147 11.21 9.45 7.33
CA ARG A 147 10.75 10.29 6.22
C ARG A 147 10.95 9.58 4.89
N ASP A 148 12.10 8.93 4.71
CA ASP A 148 12.39 8.23 3.47
C ASP A 148 11.42 7.07 3.22
N LEU A 149 11.06 6.34 4.28
CA LEU A 149 10.16 5.18 4.22
C LEU A 149 8.70 5.60 3.99
N LEU A 150 8.22 6.56 4.78
CA LEU A 150 6.81 6.95 4.79
C LEU A 150 6.42 7.79 3.57
N SER A 151 7.40 8.43 2.92
CA SER A 151 7.22 9.25 1.71
C SER A 151 7.73 8.59 0.42
N HIS A 152 7.93 7.27 0.41
CA HIS A 152 8.24 6.47 -0.79
C HIS A 152 9.45 6.95 -1.61
N ARG A 153 10.49 7.47 -0.95
CA ARG A 153 11.68 8.05 -1.60
C ARG A 153 12.92 7.18 -1.51
N MET A 154 12.72 5.87 -1.34
CA MET A 154 13.80 4.88 -1.30
C MET A 154 14.33 4.52 -2.70
N GLY A 155 13.58 4.78 -3.79
CA GLY A 155 13.98 4.39 -5.14
C GLY A 155 14.02 2.87 -5.36
N LEU A 156 13.26 2.13 -4.55
CA LEU A 156 13.12 0.67 -4.61
C LEU A 156 11.79 0.30 -5.29
N PRO A 157 11.78 -0.74 -6.14
CA PRO A 157 10.60 -1.20 -6.89
C PRO A 157 9.45 -1.66 -5.99
N SER A 158 8.24 -1.73 -6.53
CA SER A 158 7.01 -2.00 -5.76
C SER A 158 6.79 -3.50 -5.53
N PHE A 159 7.10 -4.30 -6.55
CA PHE A 159 6.83 -5.74 -6.65
C PHE A 159 5.43 -6.14 -6.18
N PHE A 160 4.41 -5.43 -6.68
CA PHE A 160 3.02 -5.65 -6.25
C PHE A 160 2.53 -7.08 -6.54
N LYS A 161 2.94 -7.70 -7.67
CA LYS A 161 2.53 -9.08 -8.00
C LYS A 161 3.05 -10.10 -6.99
N ALA A 162 4.26 -9.91 -6.47
CA ALA A 162 4.80 -10.77 -5.42
C ALA A 162 3.99 -10.67 -4.13
N LEU A 163 3.61 -9.45 -3.73
CA LEU A 163 2.71 -9.23 -2.60
C LEU A 163 1.31 -9.83 -2.85
N GLY A 164 0.78 -9.70 -4.08
CA GLY A 164 -0.53 -10.24 -4.47
C GLY A 164 -0.61 -11.77 -4.50
N MET A 165 0.50 -12.47 -4.80
CA MET A 165 0.60 -13.93 -4.64
C MET A 165 0.78 -14.34 -3.16
N GLY A 166 1.19 -13.40 -2.32
CA GLY A 166 1.41 -13.55 -0.88
C GLY A 166 2.76 -14.20 -0.56
N PHE A 167 3.35 -13.86 0.59
CA PHE A 167 4.51 -14.61 1.11
C PHE A 167 4.07 -15.92 1.76
N THR A 168 4.99 -16.85 1.97
CA THR A 168 4.72 -18.14 2.64
C THR A 168 4.05 -17.94 4.01
N GLU A 169 3.34 -18.96 4.50
CA GLU A 169 2.60 -18.84 5.76
C GLU A 169 3.48 -18.56 6.98
N HIS A 170 4.75 -18.97 6.91
CA HIS A 170 5.75 -18.77 7.95
C HIS A 170 6.47 -17.41 7.87
N MET A 171 6.25 -16.61 6.83
CA MET A 171 6.90 -15.31 6.69
C MET A 171 6.39 -14.33 7.74
N THR A 172 7.28 -13.90 8.64
CA THR A 172 7.01 -12.84 9.62
C THR A 172 7.46 -11.46 9.12
N ARG A 173 6.97 -10.39 9.74
CA ARG A 173 7.39 -8.99 9.46
C ARG A 173 8.90 -8.82 9.63
N GLN A 174 9.46 -9.38 10.70
CA GLN A 174 10.90 -9.34 10.96
C GLN A 174 11.69 -10.09 9.88
N MET A 175 11.22 -11.26 9.43
CA MET A 175 11.86 -12.00 8.34
C MET A 175 11.84 -11.21 7.04
N LEU A 176 10.70 -10.62 6.68
CA LEU A 176 10.59 -9.75 5.50
C LEU A 176 11.56 -8.57 5.58
N VAL A 177 11.61 -7.87 6.72
CA VAL A 177 12.52 -6.74 6.94
C VAL A 177 13.98 -7.17 6.81
N ASN A 178 14.36 -8.32 7.35
CA ASN A 178 15.72 -8.85 7.19
C ASN A 178 16.06 -9.15 5.73
N ARG A 179 15.07 -9.58 4.93
CA ARG A 179 15.26 -9.88 3.51
C ARG A 179 15.43 -8.62 2.65
N LEU A 180 15.08 -7.41 3.14
CA LEU A 180 15.26 -6.14 2.39
C LEU A 180 16.71 -5.90 1.95
N ALA A 181 17.69 -6.49 2.63
CA ALA A 181 19.10 -6.49 2.21
C ALA A 181 19.31 -7.03 0.80
N TYR A 182 18.39 -7.84 0.28
CA TYR A 182 18.46 -8.50 -1.03
C TYR A 182 17.47 -7.94 -2.06
N MET A 183 16.80 -6.83 -1.76
CA MET A 183 15.84 -6.22 -2.69
C MET A 183 16.58 -5.56 -3.87
N PRO A 184 16.18 -5.80 -5.13
CA PRO A 184 16.74 -5.09 -6.28
C PRO A 184 16.53 -3.57 -6.19
N THR A 185 17.44 -2.77 -6.76
CA THR A 185 17.26 -1.31 -6.93
C THR A 185 16.61 -0.96 -8.26
N LYS A 186 15.82 0.11 -8.32
CA LYS A 186 15.26 0.66 -9.57
C LYS A 186 15.77 2.05 -9.92
N HIS A 187 15.86 2.94 -8.94
CA HIS A 187 16.37 4.30 -9.13
C HIS A 187 17.39 4.68 -8.06
N ALA A 188 18.07 5.82 -8.19
CA ALA A 188 18.91 6.36 -7.13
C ALA A 188 18.09 6.72 -5.88
N PHE A 189 18.74 6.71 -4.72
CA PHE A 189 18.10 7.04 -3.45
C PHE A 189 17.59 8.49 -3.47
N ARG A 190 16.34 8.72 -3.03
CA ARG A 190 15.65 10.03 -3.01
C ARG A 190 15.40 10.68 -4.37
N HIS A 191 15.70 10.00 -5.46
CA HIS A 191 15.59 10.58 -6.81
C HIS A 191 14.14 10.64 -7.31
N LYS A 192 13.35 9.60 -7.06
CA LYS A 192 11.98 9.46 -7.57
C LYS A 192 11.08 8.78 -6.55
N LEU A 193 9.83 9.23 -6.50
CA LEU A 193 8.78 8.53 -5.77
C LEU A 193 8.53 7.16 -6.42
N ILE A 194 8.72 6.09 -5.64
CA ILE A 194 8.29 4.74 -6.04
C ILE A 194 7.52 4.15 -4.88
N TYR A 195 6.22 3.94 -5.09
CA TYR A 195 5.33 3.41 -4.07
C TYR A 195 5.77 1.99 -3.65
N ASN A 196 6.04 1.80 -2.35
CA ASN A 196 6.59 0.55 -1.86
C ASN A 196 5.98 0.14 -0.52
N ASN A 197 5.23 -0.97 -0.53
CA ASN A 197 4.53 -1.48 0.66
C ASN A 197 5.49 -2.02 1.73
N TYR A 198 6.65 -2.56 1.33
CA TYR A 198 7.62 -3.14 2.25
C TYR A 198 8.24 -2.07 3.18
N MET A 199 8.31 -0.82 2.73
CA MET A 199 8.83 0.29 3.54
C MET A 199 7.92 0.61 4.75
N TYR A 200 6.62 0.35 4.65
CA TYR A 200 5.69 0.50 5.77
C TYR A 200 5.83 -0.64 6.79
N ALA A 201 6.17 -1.86 6.34
CA ALA A 201 6.52 -2.95 7.24
C ALA A 201 7.80 -2.64 8.03
N LEU A 202 8.81 -2.05 7.37
CA LEU A 202 10.03 -1.58 8.03
C LEU A 202 9.74 -0.42 9.00
N ALA A 203 8.95 0.57 8.59
CA ALA A 203 8.59 1.71 9.44
C ALA A 203 7.87 1.27 10.72
N ALA A 204 6.94 0.30 10.61
CA ALA A 204 6.31 -0.31 11.77
C ALA A 204 7.31 -1.08 12.65
N THR A 205 8.27 -1.80 12.07
CA THR A 205 9.32 -2.50 12.84
C THR A 205 10.17 -1.53 13.66
N VAL A 206 10.44 -0.33 13.11
CA VAL A 206 11.11 0.76 13.85
C VAL A 206 10.24 1.25 15.01
N LEU A 207 8.94 1.45 14.79
CA LEU A 207 8.00 1.82 15.85
C LEU A 207 7.94 0.77 16.97
N GLU A 208 7.86 -0.51 16.61
CA GLU A 208 7.86 -1.63 17.57
C GLU A 208 9.15 -1.65 18.39
N ARG A 209 10.29 -1.32 17.77
CA ARG A 209 11.55 -1.19 18.49
C ARG A 209 11.55 0.02 19.43
N MET A 210 11.04 1.16 18.99
CA MET A 210 10.91 2.39 19.79
C MET A 210 9.98 2.21 20.99
N SER A 211 8.96 1.37 20.87
CA SER A 211 7.96 1.11 21.91
C SER A 211 8.40 0.08 22.97
N GLY A 212 9.60 -0.47 22.84
CA GLY A 212 10.09 -1.55 23.71
C GLY A 212 9.56 -2.95 23.34
N GLY A 213 9.08 -3.14 22.10
CA GLY A 213 8.67 -4.45 21.58
C GLY A 213 7.15 -4.68 21.51
N LYS A 214 6.33 -3.66 21.78
CA LYS A 214 4.87 -3.78 21.52
C LYS A 214 4.63 -3.82 20.02
N SER A 215 3.77 -4.72 19.57
CA SER A 215 3.43 -4.84 18.15
C SER A 215 2.68 -3.60 17.63
N TRP A 216 2.84 -3.29 16.35
CA TRP A 216 2.14 -2.17 15.71
C TRP A 216 0.62 -2.22 15.92
N GLU A 217 0.03 -3.42 15.86
CA GLU A 217 -1.39 -3.67 16.03
C GLU A 217 -1.89 -3.18 17.41
N ASN A 218 -1.16 -3.53 18.46
CA ASN A 218 -1.51 -3.15 19.83
C ASN A 218 -1.32 -1.65 20.07
N ILE A 219 -0.22 -1.08 19.58
CA ILE A 219 0.04 0.37 19.74
C ILE A 219 -1.06 1.18 19.02
N LEU A 220 -1.49 0.74 17.83
CA LEU A 220 -2.53 1.42 17.04
C LEU A 220 -3.90 1.33 17.73
N LYS A 221 -4.28 0.15 18.23
CA LYS A 221 -5.50 -0.02 19.04
C LYS A 221 -5.53 0.93 20.23
N ASP A 222 -4.40 1.04 20.94
CA ASP A 222 -4.28 1.85 22.14
C ASP A 222 -4.26 3.36 21.87
N SER A 223 -3.66 3.77 20.75
CA SER A 223 -3.40 5.18 20.46
C SER A 223 -4.45 5.83 19.55
N ILE A 224 -5.18 5.03 18.76
CA ILE A 224 -6.15 5.53 17.77
C ILE A 224 -7.53 4.89 17.99
N PHE A 225 -7.65 3.57 17.85
CA PHE A 225 -8.99 2.97 17.81
C PHE A 225 -9.76 3.15 19.11
N ARG A 226 -9.15 2.88 20.27
CA ARG A 226 -9.83 3.00 21.56
C ARG A 226 -10.13 4.47 21.92
N PRO A 227 -9.18 5.43 21.83
CA PRO A 227 -9.47 6.83 22.14
C PRO A 227 -10.53 7.46 21.22
N LEU A 228 -10.61 7.03 19.96
CA LEU A 228 -11.61 7.52 19.01
C LEU A 228 -12.90 6.71 19.00
N ASN A 229 -13.03 5.71 19.86
CA ASN A 229 -14.18 4.79 19.91
C ASN A 229 -14.47 4.12 18.55
N MET A 230 -13.43 3.72 17.82
CA MET A 230 -13.52 2.99 16.55
C MET A 230 -13.64 1.47 16.79
N THR A 231 -14.76 1.05 17.38
CA THR A 231 -14.97 -0.32 17.87
C THR A 231 -15.21 -1.37 16.79
N ASN A 232 -15.39 -0.95 15.53
CA ASN A 232 -15.57 -1.81 14.37
C ASN A 232 -14.39 -1.71 13.39
N SER A 233 -13.25 -1.25 13.88
CA SER A 233 -11.99 -1.19 13.15
C SER A 233 -10.96 -2.11 13.78
N GLY A 234 -10.15 -2.76 12.95
CA GLY A 234 -9.19 -3.77 13.39
C GLY A 234 -8.32 -4.25 12.25
N PHE A 235 -7.73 -5.43 12.41
CA PHE A 235 -6.81 -6.02 11.43
C PHE A 235 -7.43 -7.29 10.82
N LEU A 236 -7.33 -7.44 9.51
CA LEU A 236 -7.98 -8.53 8.75
C LEU A 236 -7.56 -9.92 9.27
N GLU A 237 -6.34 -10.05 9.74
CA GLU A 237 -5.76 -11.28 10.30
C GLU A 237 -6.31 -11.65 11.69
N GLU A 238 -6.91 -10.71 12.41
CA GLU A 238 -7.49 -10.93 13.73
C GLU A 238 -9.00 -11.16 13.70
N LEU A 239 -9.65 -11.00 12.53
CA LEU A 239 -11.09 -11.23 12.41
C LEU A 239 -11.42 -12.71 12.64
N PRO A 240 -12.29 -13.04 13.62
CA PRO A 240 -12.67 -14.43 13.87
C PRO A 240 -13.57 -15.00 12.77
N ASN A 241 -14.37 -14.13 12.12
CA ASN A 241 -15.21 -14.44 10.98
C ASN A 241 -15.55 -13.16 10.20
N PHE A 242 -16.24 -13.32 9.07
CA PHE A 242 -16.58 -12.26 8.13
C PHE A 242 -18.11 -12.03 8.00
N SER A 243 -18.91 -12.30 9.05
CA SER A 243 -20.39 -12.22 8.96
C SER A 243 -20.91 -10.80 8.68
N ASP A 244 -20.27 -9.78 9.25
CA ASP A 244 -20.67 -8.37 9.09
C ASP A 244 -19.75 -7.63 8.10
N PHE A 245 -19.22 -8.35 7.12
CA PHE A 245 -18.16 -7.90 6.23
C PHE A 245 -18.64 -7.94 4.78
N ALA A 246 -18.30 -6.93 3.98
CA ALA A 246 -18.51 -6.99 2.54
C ALA A 246 -17.49 -7.95 1.90
N LEU A 247 -17.93 -9.13 1.46
CA LEU A 247 -17.03 -10.15 0.95
C LEU A 247 -16.32 -9.69 -0.33
N PRO A 248 -15.05 -10.08 -0.54
CA PRO A 248 -14.39 -9.84 -1.81
C PRO A 248 -15.15 -10.57 -2.93
N CYS A 249 -15.20 -10.01 -4.14
CA CYS A 249 -15.97 -10.57 -5.25
C CYS A 249 -15.27 -10.30 -6.59
N ALA A 250 -15.26 -11.29 -7.49
CA ALA A 250 -14.73 -11.17 -8.86
C ALA A 250 -15.73 -11.65 -9.93
N MET A 251 -15.44 -11.32 -11.20
CA MET A 251 -16.13 -11.90 -12.34
C MET A 251 -15.43 -13.23 -12.66
N VAL A 252 -16.15 -14.33 -12.62
CA VAL A 252 -15.66 -15.66 -13.01
C VAL A 252 -16.65 -16.23 -14.01
N ASN A 253 -16.19 -16.54 -15.23
CA ASN A 253 -17.03 -17.06 -16.33
C ASN A 253 -18.32 -16.26 -16.56
N GLY A 254 -18.23 -14.93 -16.51
CA GLY A 254 -19.36 -14.03 -16.75
C GLY A 254 -20.32 -13.87 -15.56
N SER A 255 -20.07 -14.51 -14.42
CA SER A 255 -20.88 -14.36 -13.20
C SER A 255 -20.09 -13.72 -12.06
N LYS A 256 -20.77 -12.97 -11.19
CA LYS A 256 -20.18 -12.44 -9.96
C LYS A 256 -20.09 -13.55 -8.93
N VAL A 257 -18.91 -13.74 -8.35
CA VAL A 257 -18.66 -14.80 -7.36
C VAL A 257 -17.87 -14.22 -6.19
N ASP A 258 -18.35 -14.49 -4.98
CA ASP A 258 -17.59 -14.23 -3.76
C ASP A 258 -16.26 -14.99 -3.76
N LEU A 259 -15.19 -14.30 -3.41
CA LEU A 259 -13.87 -14.86 -3.27
C LEU A 259 -13.61 -15.31 -1.83
N SER A 260 -12.64 -16.22 -1.67
CA SER A 260 -12.18 -16.61 -0.33
C SER A 260 -11.59 -15.41 0.42
N THR A 261 -12.03 -15.22 1.67
CA THR A 261 -11.48 -14.20 2.58
C THR A 261 -10.03 -14.47 2.96
N GLU A 262 -9.52 -15.68 2.75
CA GLU A 262 -8.11 -16.03 2.92
C GLU A 262 -7.19 -15.17 2.06
N LEU A 263 -7.68 -14.66 0.92
CA LEU A 263 -6.91 -13.77 0.05
C LEU A 263 -6.50 -12.47 0.76
N PHE A 264 -7.18 -12.03 1.82
CA PHE A 264 -6.74 -10.87 2.61
C PHE A 264 -5.36 -11.09 3.25
N LYS A 265 -4.94 -12.35 3.43
CA LYS A 265 -3.61 -12.69 3.95
C LYS A 265 -2.47 -12.42 2.96
N THR A 266 -2.77 -12.08 1.69
CA THR A 266 -1.76 -11.67 0.68
C THR A 266 -0.91 -10.49 1.15
N VAL A 267 -1.51 -9.54 1.87
CA VAL A 267 -0.80 -8.37 2.39
C VAL A 267 0.17 -8.71 3.52
N LEU A 268 0.11 -9.91 4.10
CA LEU A 268 0.99 -10.30 5.20
C LEU A 268 2.37 -10.74 4.67
N PRO A 269 3.48 -10.30 5.28
CA PRO A 269 3.56 -9.63 6.59
C PRO A 269 3.57 -8.09 6.56
N CYS A 270 3.26 -7.47 5.42
CA CYS A 270 3.13 -6.01 5.24
C CYS A 270 1.84 -5.42 5.82
N GLY A 271 1.27 -5.99 6.90
CA GLY A 271 0.03 -5.52 7.53
C GLY A 271 -0.05 -3.99 7.74
N PRO A 272 1.00 -3.32 8.26
CA PRO A 272 1.04 -1.86 8.41
C PRO A 272 0.91 -1.03 7.13
N ALA A 273 0.95 -1.67 5.97
CA ALA A 273 0.71 -1.06 4.67
C ALA A 273 -0.74 -1.22 4.18
N GLY A 274 -1.53 -2.16 4.70
CA GLY A 274 -2.83 -2.47 4.11
C GLY A 274 -3.79 -3.41 4.83
N SER A 275 -3.54 -3.86 6.05
CA SER A 275 -4.38 -4.87 6.72
C SER A 275 -5.54 -4.33 7.56
N ILE A 276 -5.76 -3.02 7.64
CA ILE A 276 -6.90 -2.49 8.41
C ILE A 276 -8.22 -2.79 7.68
N TYR A 277 -9.23 -3.17 8.46
CA TYR A 277 -10.63 -3.03 8.08
C TYR A 277 -11.32 -1.96 8.93
N SER A 278 -12.36 -1.34 8.39
CA SER A 278 -13.18 -0.35 9.09
C SER A 278 -14.57 -0.27 8.46
N ASN A 279 -15.39 0.70 8.88
CA ASN A 279 -16.73 0.97 8.35
C ASN A 279 -17.00 2.49 8.26
N ALA A 280 -18.15 2.90 7.72
CA ALA A 280 -18.49 4.31 7.57
C ALA A 280 -18.47 5.09 8.90
N GLU A 281 -19.04 4.53 9.96
CA GLU A 281 -19.13 5.20 11.27
C GLU A 281 -17.76 5.48 11.89
N ASP A 282 -16.87 4.49 11.89
CA ASP A 282 -15.54 4.63 12.46
C ASP A 282 -14.66 5.54 11.61
N MET A 283 -14.77 5.46 10.29
CA MET A 283 -14.03 6.36 9.40
C MET A 283 -14.53 7.81 9.51
N ALA A 284 -15.79 8.06 9.84
CA ALA A 284 -16.27 9.40 10.17
C ALA A 284 -15.58 9.97 11.42
N LYS A 285 -15.39 9.14 12.46
CA LYS A 285 -14.64 9.53 13.68
C LYS A 285 -13.18 9.83 13.35
N TRP A 286 -12.55 9.00 12.52
CA TRP A 286 -11.18 9.22 12.05
C TRP A 286 -11.04 10.53 11.27
N MET A 287 -11.92 10.80 10.30
CA MET A 287 -11.90 12.05 9.55
C MET A 287 -12.09 13.28 10.45
N ASN A 288 -13.03 13.23 11.39
CA ASN A 288 -13.24 14.32 12.34
C ASN A 288 -12.01 14.54 13.25
N PHE A 289 -11.36 13.47 13.72
CA PHE A 289 -10.12 13.57 14.49
C PHE A 289 -9.02 14.31 13.70
N LEU A 290 -8.86 13.97 12.42
CA LEU A 290 -7.87 14.62 11.54
C LEU A 290 -8.21 16.10 11.28
N LEU A 291 -9.46 16.40 10.91
CA LEU A 291 -9.93 17.76 10.60
C LEU A 291 -9.93 18.67 11.83
N ARG A 292 -10.16 18.09 13.01
CA ARG A 292 -10.08 18.77 14.31
C ARG A 292 -8.68 18.71 14.92
N LYS A 293 -7.66 18.39 14.12
CA LYS A 293 -6.24 18.47 14.49
C LYS A 293 -5.88 17.70 15.76
N GLY A 294 -6.43 16.50 15.91
CA GLY A 294 -6.08 15.59 17.00
C GLY A 294 -7.06 15.54 18.18
N LEU A 295 -8.19 16.27 18.10
CA LEU A 295 -9.23 16.21 19.12
C LEU A 295 -10.09 14.94 18.99
N GLY A 296 -10.38 14.31 20.13
CA GLY A 296 -11.26 13.17 20.25
C GLY A 296 -12.75 13.55 20.16
N PRO A 297 -13.65 12.54 20.17
CA PRO A 297 -15.09 12.76 20.09
C PRO A 297 -15.63 13.70 21.19
N SER A 298 -15.10 13.60 22.41
CA SER A 298 -15.48 14.43 23.56
C SER A 298 -14.80 15.81 23.58
N GLY A 299 -13.96 16.13 22.58
CA GLY A 299 -13.19 17.37 22.52
C GLY A 299 -11.90 17.37 23.32
N ASP A 300 -11.54 16.25 23.95
CA ASP A 300 -10.25 16.03 24.58
C ASP A 300 -9.11 15.91 23.55
N VAL A 301 -7.89 16.25 23.96
CA VAL A 301 -6.71 16.15 23.09
C VAL A 301 -6.21 14.71 23.10
N VAL A 302 -6.57 13.94 22.07
CA VAL A 302 -6.06 12.56 21.87
C VAL A 302 -4.63 12.60 21.33
N MET A 303 -4.36 13.50 20.39
CA MET A 303 -3.02 13.78 19.86
C MET A 303 -2.81 15.27 19.70
N ARG A 304 -1.56 15.72 19.86
CA ARG A 304 -1.21 17.13 19.62
C ARG A 304 -1.34 17.47 18.12
N PRO A 305 -1.75 18.70 17.75
CA PRO A 305 -1.91 19.12 16.35
C PRO A 305 -0.68 18.89 15.47
N GLU A 306 0.52 18.98 16.05
CA GLU A 306 1.81 18.80 15.37
C GLU A 306 1.93 17.39 14.78
N VAL A 307 1.24 16.39 15.34
CA VAL A 307 1.20 15.03 14.78
C VAL A 307 0.56 15.05 13.39
N ILE A 308 -0.59 15.70 13.28
CA ILE A 308 -1.33 15.77 12.01
C ILE A 308 -0.56 16.63 11.01
N GLN A 309 -0.02 17.76 11.47
CA GLN A 309 0.82 18.63 10.65
C GLN A 309 2.02 17.87 10.06
N MET A 310 2.78 17.16 10.89
CA MET A 310 3.96 16.39 10.45
C MET A 310 3.59 15.39 9.35
N THR A 311 2.45 14.70 9.47
CA THR A 311 2.07 13.69 8.45
C THR A 311 1.68 14.27 7.09
N GLN A 312 1.35 15.56 7.04
CA GLN A 312 0.91 16.25 5.82
C GLN A 312 1.96 17.26 5.32
N GLU A 313 3.18 17.22 5.87
CA GLU A 313 4.31 17.97 5.33
C GLU A 313 4.82 17.30 4.04
N PRO A 314 5.05 18.08 2.96
CA PRO A 314 5.60 17.56 1.70
C PRO A 314 6.84 16.68 1.88
N GLY A 315 6.69 15.38 1.60
CA GLY A 315 7.76 14.39 1.76
C GLY A 315 8.55 14.15 0.48
N MET A 316 7.83 14.01 -0.63
CA MET A 316 8.35 13.85 -1.98
C MET A 316 7.37 14.46 -2.99
N LEU A 317 7.86 15.28 -3.91
CA LEU A 317 7.00 15.86 -4.95
C LEU A 317 6.44 14.77 -5.86
N SER A 318 5.16 14.90 -6.22
CA SER A 318 4.53 14.02 -7.18
C SER A 318 5.16 14.23 -8.55
N THR A 319 5.66 13.16 -9.17
CA THR A 319 6.11 13.21 -10.56
C THR A 319 4.90 13.06 -11.47
N LEU A 320 4.17 14.16 -11.73
CA LEU A 320 3.11 14.18 -12.72
C LEU A 320 3.73 14.17 -14.13
N PRO A 321 3.38 13.21 -15.01
CA PRO A 321 3.74 13.29 -16.41
C PRO A 321 3.23 14.61 -17.00
N PHE A 322 4.01 15.30 -17.81
CA PHE A 322 3.63 16.61 -18.38
C PHE A 322 2.27 16.57 -19.08
N HIS A 323 1.92 15.45 -19.71
CA HIS A 323 0.61 15.29 -20.35
C HIS A 323 -0.56 15.43 -19.36
N GLU A 324 -0.44 14.94 -18.12
CA GLU A 324 -1.47 15.07 -17.08
C GLU A 324 -1.60 16.51 -16.56
N LEU A 325 -0.52 17.30 -16.64
CA LEU A 325 -0.58 18.75 -16.36
C LEU A 325 -1.28 19.51 -17.49
N SER A 326 -1.12 19.06 -18.74
CA SER A 326 -1.73 19.70 -19.91
C SER A 326 -3.18 19.27 -20.18
N LYS A 327 -3.57 18.08 -19.71
CA LYS A 327 -4.89 17.49 -19.93
C LYS A 327 -5.32 16.71 -18.69
N PRO A 328 -6.32 17.22 -17.92
CA PRO A 328 -6.76 16.55 -16.71
C PRO A 328 -7.40 15.19 -17.04
N PHE A 329 -7.41 14.30 -16.05
CA PHE A 329 -7.96 12.95 -16.23
C PHE A 329 -9.49 12.97 -16.35
N TYR A 330 -10.16 13.85 -15.60
CA TYR A 330 -11.58 14.19 -15.68
C TYR A 330 -11.75 15.66 -16.10
N PRO A 331 -12.93 16.11 -16.56
CA PRO A 331 -13.18 17.51 -16.90
C PRO A 331 -12.73 18.51 -15.83
N VAL A 332 -12.92 18.12 -14.56
CA VAL A 332 -12.31 18.78 -13.40
C VAL A 332 -11.61 17.70 -12.59
N SER A 333 -10.33 17.89 -12.28
CA SER A 333 -9.53 16.93 -11.51
C SER A 333 -8.74 17.65 -10.44
N HIS A 334 -8.40 16.92 -9.38
CA HIS A 334 -7.42 17.43 -8.43
C HIS A 334 -6.01 17.42 -9.06
N VAL A 335 -5.14 18.31 -8.59
CA VAL A 335 -3.73 18.36 -8.99
C VAL A 335 -2.88 17.93 -7.81
N SER A 336 -2.35 16.71 -7.88
CA SER A 336 -1.47 16.14 -6.85
C SER A 336 -0.13 16.87 -6.79
N GLN A 337 0.28 17.32 -5.61
CA GLN A 337 1.51 18.08 -5.39
C GLN A 337 2.62 17.20 -4.84
N SER A 338 2.31 16.41 -3.81
CA SER A 338 3.30 15.61 -3.09
C SER A 338 2.68 14.36 -2.49
N TYR A 339 3.54 13.37 -2.25
CA TYR A 339 3.29 12.32 -1.30
C TYR A 339 4.05 12.64 -0.02
N ASP A 340 3.33 12.64 1.08
CA ASP A 340 3.78 13.11 2.39
C ASP A 340 4.09 11.88 3.25
N MET A 341 3.66 11.82 4.51
CA MET A 341 3.78 10.61 5.31
C MET A 341 2.45 9.89 5.34
N GLY A 342 2.25 8.98 4.38
CA GLY A 342 1.00 8.20 4.26
C GLY A 342 -0.20 9.00 3.75
N TRP A 343 0.05 10.19 3.20
CA TRP A 343 -0.94 11.08 2.60
C TRP A 343 -0.45 11.61 1.25
N ILE A 344 -1.39 11.99 0.41
CA ILE A 344 -1.17 12.78 -0.80
C ILE A 344 -1.77 14.15 -0.55
N THR A 345 -1.00 15.20 -0.77
CA THR A 345 -1.51 16.58 -0.77
C THR A 345 -1.73 17.04 -2.21
N ALA A 346 -2.88 17.66 -2.46
CA ALA A 346 -3.33 18.14 -3.75
C ALA A 346 -4.13 19.44 -3.60
N ASN A 347 -4.60 19.98 -4.74
CA ASN A 347 -5.66 20.98 -4.74
C ASN A 347 -6.79 20.55 -5.65
N TYR A 348 -8.02 20.85 -5.26
CA TYR A 348 -9.22 20.65 -6.05
C TYR A 348 -10.11 21.88 -5.88
N ARG A 349 -10.57 22.49 -6.99
CA ARG A 349 -11.44 23.69 -6.96
C ARG A 349 -10.90 24.84 -6.08
N GLY A 350 -9.58 25.02 -6.05
CA GLY A 350 -8.94 26.04 -5.20
C GLY A 350 -8.82 25.68 -3.71
N HIS A 351 -9.37 24.55 -3.28
CA HIS A 351 -9.25 24.04 -1.92
C HIS A 351 -8.06 23.10 -1.75
N ARG A 352 -7.41 23.18 -0.59
CA ARG A 352 -6.34 22.24 -0.24
C ARG A 352 -6.98 20.88 0.04
N GLN A 353 -6.54 19.86 -0.68
CA GLN A 353 -6.98 18.49 -0.51
C GLN A 353 -5.88 17.65 0.12
N VAL A 354 -6.23 16.85 1.14
CA VAL A 354 -5.37 15.81 1.69
C VAL A 354 -6.10 14.49 1.57
N PHE A 355 -5.52 13.53 0.87
CA PHE A 355 -6.20 12.28 0.60
C PHE A 355 -5.27 11.08 0.55
N HIS A 356 -5.86 9.90 0.64
CA HIS A 356 -5.18 8.67 0.30
C HIS A 356 -6.18 7.68 -0.29
N THR A 357 -5.68 6.71 -1.07
CA THR A 357 -6.48 5.65 -1.69
C THR A 357 -6.15 4.29 -1.09
N GLY A 358 -7.05 3.32 -1.23
CA GLY A 358 -6.80 1.95 -0.78
C GLY A 358 -7.27 0.94 -1.80
N GLY A 359 -6.52 -0.15 -1.92
CA GLY A 359 -6.87 -1.31 -2.72
C GLY A 359 -6.35 -2.58 -2.03
N ILE A 360 -7.22 -3.58 -1.89
CA ILE A 360 -6.85 -4.91 -1.37
C ILE A 360 -7.94 -5.91 -1.73
N VAL A 361 -7.59 -7.02 -2.39
CA VAL A 361 -8.52 -8.13 -2.72
C VAL A 361 -9.91 -7.64 -3.16
N THR A 362 -9.99 -7.00 -4.34
CA THR A 362 -11.25 -6.48 -4.92
C THR A 362 -11.97 -5.38 -4.12
N HIS A 363 -11.43 -4.95 -2.97
CA HIS A 363 -11.86 -3.76 -2.25
C HIS A 363 -11.10 -2.55 -2.73
N SER A 364 -11.80 -1.43 -2.88
CA SER A 364 -11.21 -0.12 -3.17
C SER A 364 -11.80 0.92 -2.25
N SER A 365 -10.95 1.78 -1.70
CA SER A 365 -11.36 2.83 -0.76
C SER A 365 -10.73 4.17 -1.12
N ARG A 366 -11.38 5.26 -0.69
CA ARG A 366 -10.92 6.65 -0.82
C ARG A 366 -11.24 7.39 0.47
N LEU A 367 -10.34 8.26 0.89
CA LEU A 367 -10.59 9.23 1.96
C LEU A 367 -10.04 10.57 1.51
N TRP A 368 -10.90 11.57 1.34
CA TRP A 368 -10.54 12.94 0.98
C TRP A 368 -10.89 13.88 2.12
N LEU A 369 -9.95 14.75 2.48
CA LEU A 369 -10.13 15.83 3.44
C LEU A 369 -9.88 17.16 2.74
N TYR A 370 -10.71 18.15 3.08
CA TYR A 370 -10.51 19.56 2.74
C TYR A 370 -10.38 20.34 4.05
N PRO A 371 -9.16 20.47 4.60
CA PRO A 371 -8.97 21.02 5.95
C PRO A 371 -9.41 22.49 6.09
N ASP A 372 -9.30 23.26 5.00
CA ASP A 372 -9.73 24.66 4.89
C ASP A 372 -11.26 24.82 4.82
N ALA A 373 -11.96 23.81 4.28
CA ALA A 373 -13.42 23.76 4.26
C ALA A 373 -14.03 22.91 5.40
N HIS A 374 -13.19 22.31 6.25
CA HIS A 374 -13.59 21.35 7.30
C HIS A 374 -14.48 20.20 6.80
N VAL A 375 -14.20 19.70 5.59
CA VAL A 375 -14.95 18.59 4.96
C VAL A 375 -14.11 17.32 4.94
N GLY A 376 -14.74 16.18 5.20
CA GLY A 376 -14.16 14.86 5.03
C GLY A 376 -15.15 13.92 4.34
N ILE A 377 -14.66 13.16 3.37
CA ILE A 377 -15.44 12.18 2.60
C ILE A 377 -14.67 10.86 2.61
N TYR A 378 -15.34 9.77 2.97
CA TYR A 378 -14.79 8.42 2.89
C TYR A 378 -15.76 7.51 2.15
N VAL A 379 -15.22 6.73 1.21
CA VAL A 379 -15.97 5.70 0.49
C VAL A 379 -15.15 4.42 0.46
N SER A 380 -15.82 3.28 0.62
CA SER A 380 -15.24 1.97 0.29
C SER A 380 -16.24 1.11 -0.44
N VAL A 381 -15.75 0.38 -1.44
CA VAL A 381 -16.54 -0.52 -2.30
C VAL A 381 -15.83 -1.85 -2.45
N ASN A 382 -16.60 -2.91 -2.73
CA ASN A 382 -16.06 -4.17 -3.26
C ASN A 382 -16.47 -4.35 -4.72
N GLY A 383 -15.79 -5.23 -5.45
CA GLY A 383 -16.37 -5.76 -6.67
C GLY A 383 -15.36 -6.14 -7.74
N PRO A 384 -15.88 -6.66 -8.86
CA PRO A 384 -15.11 -7.56 -9.70
C PRO A 384 -14.18 -6.91 -10.72
N GLN A 385 -14.14 -5.59 -10.77
CA GLN A 385 -13.38 -4.78 -11.71
C GLN A 385 -12.82 -3.58 -10.94
N ASP A 386 -11.85 -2.88 -11.55
CA ASP A 386 -11.40 -1.61 -11.01
C ASP A 386 -12.60 -0.68 -10.78
N LYS A 387 -12.70 -0.16 -9.55
CA LYS A 387 -13.78 0.73 -9.11
C LYS A 387 -13.34 2.18 -9.07
N GLN A 388 -12.19 2.49 -9.66
CA GLN A 388 -11.67 3.85 -9.75
C GLN A 388 -12.71 4.82 -10.26
N ASP A 389 -13.39 4.52 -11.37
CA ASP A 389 -14.37 5.47 -11.94
C ASP A 389 -15.56 5.74 -11.03
N LEU A 390 -16.17 4.69 -10.45
CA LEU A 390 -17.25 4.84 -9.46
C LEU A 390 -16.80 5.72 -8.28
N LEU A 391 -15.60 5.44 -7.77
CA LEU A 391 -15.04 6.15 -6.63
C LEU A 391 -14.73 7.60 -6.98
N GLU A 392 -13.97 7.87 -8.03
CA GLU A 392 -13.58 9.23 -8.41
C GLU A 392 -14.81 10.10 -8.70
N SER A 393 -15.77 9.60 -9.48
CA SER A 393 -17.00 10.34 -9.77
C SER A 393 -17.82 10.66 -8.53
N LEU A 394 -18.03 9.68 -7.65
CA LEU A 394 -18.72 9.92 -6.38
C LEU A 394 -17.98 10.94 -5.51
N MET A 395 -16.66 10.82 -5.42
CA MET A 395 -15.84 11.72 -4.62
C MET A 395 -15.85 13.15 -5.18
N TYR A 396 -15.76 13.34 -6.51
CA TYR A 396 -15.84 14.66 -7.15
C TYR A 396 -17.23 15.28 -7.03
N TYR A 397 -18.28 14.53 -7.35
CA TYR A 397 -19.65 15.02 -7.24
C TYR A 397 -19.99 15.45 -5.81
N THR A 398 -19.64 14.61 -4.83
CA THR A 398 -19.83 14.91 -3.41
C THR A 398 -18.99 16.11 -2.97
N SER A 399 -17.75 16.22 -3.44
CA SER A 399 -16.88 17.37 -3.14
C SER A 399 -17.45 18.67 -3.69
N ASP A 400 -17.93 18.68 -4.94
CA ASP A 400 -18.49 19.88 -5.57
C ASP A 400 -19.68 20.40 -4.75
N LEU A 401 -20.62 19.53 -4.37
CA LEU A 401 -21.76 19.91 -3.52
C LEU A 401 -21.32 20.46 -2.16
N LEU A 402 -20.35 19.81 -1.49
CA LEU A 402 -19.91 20.20 -0.14
C LEU A 402 -19.07 21.48 -0.13
N LEU A 403 -18.39 21.79 -1.24
CA LEU A 403 -17.59 23.00 -1.44
C LEU A 403 -18.38 24.16 -2.07
N ASN A 404 -19.68 23.98 -2.32
CA ASN A 404 -20.55 24.95 -3.02
C ASN A 404 -20.09 25.28 -4.45
N GLU A 405 -19.50 24.30 -5.12
CA GLU A 405 -19.11 24.37 -6.53
C GLU A 405 -20.20 23.76 -7.41
N PRO A 406 -20.45 24.29 -8.63
CA PRO A 406 -21.38 23.66 -9.56
C PRO A 406 -20.85 22.28 -9.99
N PRO A 407 -21.60 21.19 -9.73
CA PRO A 407 -21.18 19.86 -10.14
C PRO A 407 -21.10 19.75 -11.66
N TRP A 408 -19.98 19.24 -12.17
CA TRP A 408 -19.83 18.93 -13.60
C TRP A 408 -20.41 17.55 -13.96
N LEU A 409 -20.66 16.71 -12.96
CA LEU A 409 -21.40 15.46 -13.04
C LEU A 409 -22.84 15.64 -12.58
N ASN A 410 -23.73 14.80 -13.09
CA ASN A 410 -25.09 14.66 -12.57
C ASN A 410 -25.58 13.22 -12.76
N ARG A 411 -26.70 12.88 -12.11
CA ARG A 411 -27.29 11.55 -12.14
C ARG A 411 -27.51 11.01 -13.56
N THR A 412 -27.96 11.85 -14.49
CA THR A 412 -28.30 11.43 -15.86
C THR A 412 -27.08 11.16 -16.73
N VAL A 413 -25.99 11.88 -16.53
CA VAL A 413 -24.79 11.75 -17.38
C VAL A 413 -23.79 10.74 -16.85
N GLU A 414 -23.74 10.48 -15.54
CA GLU A 414 -22.66 9.70 -14.93
C GLU A 414 -22.41 8.33 -15.57
N CYS A 415 -23.46 7.51 -15.68
CA CYS A 415 -23.35 6.16 -16.24
C CYS A 415 -23.00 6.13 -17.74
N THR A 416 -23.15 7.23 -18.48
CA THR A 416 -22.92 7.32 -19.94
C THR A 416 -21.69 8.14 -20.32
N PHE A 417 -21.36 9.14 -19.52
CA PHE A 417 -20.25 10.07 -19.72
C PHE A 417 -18.91 9.34 -19.58
N LEU A 418 -18.72 8.57 -18.49
CA LEU A 418 -17.48 7.86 -18.23
C LEU A 418 -17.14 6.85 -19.32
N SER A 419 -18.11 6.05 -19.75
CA SER A 419 -17.89 5.03 -20.78
C SER A 419 -17.42 5.65 -22.10
N SER A 420 -18.02 6.76 -22.52
CA SER A 420 -17.69 7.47 -23.75
C SER A 420 -16.34 8.22 -23.68
N PHE A 421 -16.06 8.85 -22.53
CA PHE A 421 -14.82 9.59 -22.31
C PHE A 421 -13.60 8.64 -22.21
N MET A 422 -13.78 7.49 -21.55
CA MET A 422 -12.71 6.51 -21.33
C MET A 422 -12.42 5.60 -22.52
N GLN A 423 -13.42 5.26 -23.33
CA GLN A 423 -13.21 4.46 -24.56
C GLN A 423 -12.27 5.17 -25.55
N LYS A 424 -12.37 6.51 -25.65
CA LYS A 424 -11.42 7.33 -26.43
C LYS A 424 -9.99 7.28 -25.86
N ARG A 425 -9.83 7.05 -24.55
CA ARG A 425 -8.53 7.02 -23.88
C ARG A 425 -7.86 5.65 -23.97
N ASN A 426 -8.59 4.55 -23.74
CA ASN A 426 -8.04 3.19 -23.87
C ASN A 426 -7.50 2.90 -25.28
N ASN A 427 -8.10 3.50 -26.30
CA ASN A 427 -7.60 3.45 -27.68
C ASN A 427 -6.34 4.30 -27.93
N SER A 428 -6.00 5.21 -27.03
CA SER A 428 -4.79 6.06 -27.09
C SER A 428 -3.69 5.64 -26.11
N THR A 429 -4.01 4.77 -25.14
CA THR A 429 -3.05 4.09 -24.23
C THR A 429 -2.86 2.62 -24.56
N SER A 430 -3.43 2.13 -25.66
CA SER A 430 -2.94 0.91 -26.30
C SER A 430 -1.50 1.18 -26.77
N GLN A 431 -0.56 1.03 -25.84
CA GLN A 431 0.76 0.60 -26.26
C GLN A 431 0.53 -0.62 -27.13
N PRO A 432 1.18 -0.70 -28.31
CA PRO A 432 1.11 -1.91 -29.08
C PRO A 432 1.53 -3.02 -28.13
N THR A 433 0.66 -3.99 -27.88
CA THR A 433 1.12 -5.31 -27.49
C THR A 433 2.02 -5.72 -28.65
N LYS A 434 3.31 -5.44 -28.53
CA LYS A 434 4.29 -6.15 -29.33
C LYS A 434 4.05 -7.59 -28.92
N SER A 435 3.39 -8.33 -29.80
CA SER A 435 3.50 -9.76 -29.82
C SER A 435 5.01 -10.01 -29.79
N VAL A 436 5.52 -10.41 -28.64
CA VAL A 436 6.87 -10.95 -28.55
C VAL A 436 6.76 -12.33 -29.18
N VAL A 437 6.60 -12.34 -30.50
CA VAL A 437 7.14 -13.40 -31.32
C VAL A 437 8.62 -13.03 -31.42
N SER A 438 9.39 -13.39 -30.40
CA SER A 438 10.82 -13.52 -30.57
C SER A 438 11.02 -14.62 -31.60
N GLY A 439 11.13 -14.22 -32.88
CA GLY A 439 11.80 -15.01 -33.88
C GLY A 439 13.25 -15.13 -33.44
N ASP A 440 13.52 -16.13 -32.62
CA ASP A 440 14.81 -16.29 -31.99
C ASP A 440 15.79 -16.91 -32.99
N THR A 441 16.54 -16.02 -33.64
CA THR A 441 17.68 -16.36 -34.52
C THR A 441 18.96 -16.64 -33.72
N SER A 442 18.86 -16.77 -32.39
CA SER A 442 19.99 -17.09 -31.52
C SER A 442 20.43 -18.56 -31.63
N GLU A 443 21.65 -18.85 -31.18
CA GLU A 443 22.16 -20.23 -31.03
C GLU A 443 21.25 -21.13 -30.18
N GLU A 444 20.35 -20.56 -29.38
CA GLU A 444 19.45 -21.27 -28.46
C GLU A 444 18.39 -22.10 -29.20
N SER A 445 17.90 -21.62 -30.35
CA SER A 445 16.95 -22.36 -31.18
C SER A 445 17.57 -23.58 -31.88
N ARG A 446 18.91 -23.67 -31.91
CA ARG A 446 19.66 -24.82 -32.45
C ARG A 446 19.94 -25.91 -31.41
N LEU A 447 19.70 -25.64 -30.13
CA LEU A 447 19.86 -26.64 -29.08
C LEU A 447 18.67 -27.59 -29.03
N PRO A 448 18.87 -28.87 -28.63
CA PRO A 448 17.76 -29.78 -28.41
C PRO A 448 16.73 -29.17 -27.45
N GLU A 449 15.46 -29.33 -27.79
CA GLU A 449 14.38 -28.84 -26.93
C GLU A 449 14.41 -29.59 -25.59
N PRO A 450 14.43 -28.90 -24.44
CA PRO A 450 14.41 -29.58 -23.15
C PRO A 450 13.12 -30.36 -22.95
N SER A 451 13.18 -31.52 -22.29
CA SER A 451 12.00 -32.21 -21.78
C SER A 451 11.31 -31.39 -20.69
N LEU A 452 10.02 -31.63 -20.41
CA LEU A 452 9.34 -30.96 -19.29
C LEU A 452 10.03 -31.24 -17.94
N PHE A 453 10.62 -32.43 -17.79
CA PHE A 453 11.36 -32.80 -16.59
C PHE A 453 12.58 -31.91 -16.34
N ASP A 454 13.21 -31.38 -17.39
CA ASP A 454 14.38 -30.51 -17.26
C ASP A 454 14.09 -29.20 -16.52
N PHE A 455 12.82 -28.76 -16.52
CA PHE A 455 12.34 -27.55 -15.83
C PHE A 455 11.91 -27.80 -14.39
N VAL A 456 11.68 -29.06 -13.99
CA VAL A 456 11.21 -29.42 -12.64
C VAL A 456 12.26 -29.07 -11.59
N GLY A 457 11.85 -28.41 -10.52
CA GLY A 457 12.71 -28.14 -9.38
C GLY A 457 12.36 -26.86 -8.65
N VAL A 458 13.20 -26.54 -7.66
CA VAL A 458 13.05 -25.35 -6.82
C VAL A 458 13.96 -24.25 -7.34
N TYR A 459 13.40 -23.08 -7.58
CA TYR A 459 14.10 -21.86 -8.01
C TYR A 459 14.03 -20.83 -6.89
N ARG A 460 15.13 -20.14 -6.60
CA ARG A 460 15.25 -19.29 -5.40
C ARG A 460 15.72 -17.89 -5.74
N HIS A 461 15.11 -16.92 -5.07
CA HIS A 461 15.60 -15.55 -4.98
C HIS A 461 15.72 -15.15 -3.49
N ALA A 462 16.78 -14.43 -3.13
CA ALA A 462 17.08 -14.15 -1.72
C ALA A 462 16.01 -13.29 -1.02
N PHE A 463 15.42 -12.31 -1.73
CA PHE A 463 14.29 -11.52 -1.23
C PHE A 463 12.96 -12.30 -1.27
N PHE A 464 12.53 -12.76 -2.45
CA PHE A 464 11.20 -13.34 -2.67
C PHE A 464 10.99 -14.76 -2.12
N GLY A 465 12.06 -15.52 -1.86
CA GLY A 465 11.96 -16.92 -1.47
C GLY A 465 12.01 -17.86 -2.66
N THR A 466 11.19 -18.91 -2.64
CA THR A 466 11.27 -20.01 -3.62
C THR A 466 10.03 -20.11 -4.50
N VAL A 467 10.26 -20.46 -5.76
CA VAL A 467 9.28 -20.95 -6.72
C VAL A 467 9.51 -22.45 -6.89
N ASP A 468 8.44 -23.23 -6.77
CA ASP A 468 8.45 -24.68 -7.00
C ASP A 468 7.79 -24.98 -8.36
N ILE A 469 8.53 -25.66 -9.23
CA ILE A 469 8.05 -26.16 -10.52
C ILE A 469 7.98 -27.68 -10.45
N SER A 470 6.79 -28.25 -10.64
CA SER A 470 6.57 -29.71 -10.68
C SER A 470 5.84 -30.13 -11.95
N LEU A 471 5.87 -31.42 -12.29
CA LEU A 471 4.97 -31.95 -13.33
C LEU A 471 3.52 -31.94 -12.84
N SER A 472 2.61 -31.62 -13.74
CA SER A 472 1.19 -31.83 -13.50
C SER A 472 0.87 -33.33 -13.52
N PRO A 473 0.09 -33.84 -12.56
CA PRO A 473 -0.35 -35.24 -12.58
C PRO A 473 -1.49 -35.50 -13.58
N LEU A 474 -2.06 -34.44 -14.18
CA LEU A 474 -3.27 -34.52 -15.00
C LEU A 474 -3.02 -34.37 -16.50
N ASN A 475 -1.87 -33.83 -16.90
CA ASN A 475 -1.55 -33.51 -18.29
C ASN A 475 -0.04 -33.22 -18.46
N ASP A 476 0.40 -33.10 -19.71
CA ASP A 476 1.77 -32.69 -20.08
C ASP A 476 1.99 -31.19 -19.89
N SER A 477 1.84 -30.70 -18.65
CA SER A 477 2.11 -29.31 -18.27
C SER A 477 2.92 -29.24 -16.96
N LEU A 478 3.45 -28.06 -16.65
CA LEU A 478 4.13 -27.82 -15.37
C LEU A 478 3.20 -27.07 -14.41
N VAL A 479 3.32 -27.36 -13.12
CA VAL A 479 2.67 -26.63 -12.05
C VAL A 479 3.70 -25.69 -11.43
N PHE A 480 3.36 -24.41 -11.41
CA PHE A 480 4.11 -23.35 -10.74
C PHE A 480 3.48 -23.05 -9.39
N LYS A 481 4.28 -23.00 -8.33
CA LYS A 481 3.86 -22.55 -7.00
C LYS A 481 4.81 -21.49 -6.47
N PHE A 482 4.25 -20.35 -6.10
CA PHE A 482 4.96 -19.25 -5.47
C PHE A 482 4.09 -18.60 -4.40
N GLY A 483 4.63 -18.45 -3.19
CA GLY A 483 3.88 -17.83 -2.11
C GLY A 483 2.71 -18.68 -1.60
N ARG A 484 1.71 -18.01 -1.01
CA ARG A 484 0.48 -18.66 -0.50
C ARG A 484 -0.51 -19.02 -1.59
N PHE A 485 -0.59 -18.19 -2.63
CA PHE A 485 -1.71 -18.25 -3.58
C PHE A 485 -1.27 -18.23 -5.06
N GLY A 486 0.02 -18.06 -5.34
CA GLY A 486 0.55 -18.02 -6.70
C GLY A 486 0.67 -19.41 -7.31
N PHE A 487 -0.47 -20.01 -7.65
CA PHE A 487 -0.55 -21.31 -8.32
C PHE A 487 -0.90 -21.15 -9.80
N LYS A 488 -0.04 -21.65 -10.70
CA LYS A 488 -0.25 -21.52 -12.15
C LYS A 488 0.01 -22.83 -12.87
N ASN A 489 -0.79 -23.11 -13.89
CA ASN A 489 -0.48 -24.13 -14.89
C ASN A 489 0.35 -23.47 -15.99
N LEU A 490 1.49 -24.08 -16.30
CA LEU A 490 2.41 -23.61 -17.32
C LEU A 490 2.28 -24.48 -18.57
N THR A 491 1.84 -23.87 -19.67
CA THR A 491 1.76 -24.52 -20.98
C THR A 491 2.86 -23.99 -21.87
N ARG A 492 3.67 -24.91 -22.42
CA ARG A 492 4.84 -24.58 -23.25
C ARG A 492 4.41 -23.78 -24.49
N LEU A 493 5.13 -22.69 -24.77
CA LEU A 493 4.98 -21.88 -25.98
C LEU A 493 6.19 -21.99 -26.91
N GLY A 494 7.38 -22.23 -26.34
CA GLY A 494 8.63 -22.42 -27.07
C GLY A 494 9.65 -23.19 -26.23
N HIS A 495 10.91 -23.17 -26.65
CA HIS A 495 11.98 -23.95 -25.99
C HIS A 495 12.15 -23.63 -24.51
N LEU A 496 11.98 -22.36 -24.10
CA LEU A 496 12.20 -21.89 -22.73
C LEU A 496 11.06 -21.02 -22.19
N ASP A 497 10.02 -20.78 -23.00
CA ASP A 497 8.92 -19.87 -22.69
C ASP A 497 7.62 -20.64 -22.46
N PHE A 498 6.91 -20.25 -21.41
CA PHE A 498 5.65 -20.87 -21.00
C PHE A 498 4.59 -19.80 -20.78
N SER A 499 3.39 -20.05 -21.32
CA SER A 499 2.19 -19.36 -20.89
C SER A 499 1.82 -19.83 -19.49
N ALA A 500 1.42 -18.91 -18.62
CA ALA A 500 1.01 -19.22 -17.26
C ALA A 500 -0.45 -18.81 -17.05
N LYS A 501 -1.26 -19.73 -16.52
CA LYS A 501 -2.66 -19.47 -16.14
C LYS A 501 -2.86 -19.81 -14.68
N PHE A 502 -3.40 -18.88 -13.90
CA PHE A 502 -3.71 -19.11 -12.49
C PHE A 502 -4.76 -20.20 -12.32
N PHE A 503 -4.61 -21.00 -11.27
CA PHE A 503 -5.66 -21.86 -10.75
C PHE A 503 -5.79 -21.66 -9.23
N GLY A 504 -6.86 -22.19 -8.64
CA GLY A 504 -7.12 -22.02 -7.21
C GLY A 504 -7.53 -20.59 -6.84
N PRO A 505 -7.12 -20.06 -5.68
CA PRO A 505 -7.65 -18.81 -5.12
C PRO A 505 -7.47 -17.56 -6.00
N LEU A 506 -6.43 -17.52 -6.84
CA LEU A 506 -6.17 -16.40 -7.76
C LEU A 506 -6.66 -16.64 -9.20
N SER A 507 -7.44 -17.70 -9.45
CA SER A 507 -7.95 -18.01 -10.81
C SER A 507 -8.77 -16.87 -11.44
N PHE A 508 -9.37 -16.00 -10.63
CA PHE A 508 -10.10 -14.81 -11.10
C PHE A 508 -9.21 -13.73 -11.73
N GLN A 509 -7.89 -13.81 -11.56
CA GLN A 509 -6.91 -12.90 -12.17
C GLN A 509 -6.60 -13.25 -13.63
N ASN A 510 -7.07 -14.40 -14.12
CA ASN A 510 -6.86 -14.78 -15.52
C ASN A 510 -7.56 -13.78 -16.44
N SER A 511 -6.80 -13.26 -17.41
CA SER A 511 -7.29 -12.36 -18.46
C SER A 511 -6.93 -12.92 -19.85
N ASP A 512 -7.38 -12.23 -20.91
CA ASP A 512 -6.98 -12.58 -22.28
C ASP A 512 -5.47 -12.34 -22.53
N VAL A 513 -4.83 -11.51 -21.71
CA VAL A 513 -3.38 -11.30 -21.75
C VAL A 513 -2.69 -12.49 -21.11
N VAL A 514 -1.90 -13.20 -21.90
CA VAL A 514 -1.14 -14.36 -21.46
C VAL A 514 0.07 -13.93 -20.66
N GLU A 515 0.13 -14.30 -19.38
CA GLU A 515 1.34 -14.14 -18.58
C GLU A 515 2.42 -15.13 -19.05
N ILE A 516 3.66 -14.65 -19.17
CA ILE A 516 4.78 -15.45 -19.64
C ILE A 516 5.75 -15.71 -18.49
N VAL A 517 6.08 -16.98 -18.29
CA VAL A 517 7.18 -17.45 -17.45
C VAL A 517 8.29 -17.91 -18.37
N LYS A 518 9.49 -17.36 -18.19
CA LYS A 518 10.65 -17.74 -19.00
C LYS A 518 11.65 -18.52 -18.16
N PHE A 519 12.34 -19.44 -18.78
CA PHE A 519 13.49 -20.14 -18.21
C PHE A 519 14.76 -19.73 -18.96
N SER A 520 15.90 -19.97 -18.34
CA SER A 520 17.19 -19.80 -19.02
C SER A 520 18.11 -20.97 -18.69
N ARG A 521 19.08 -21.18 -19.60
CA ARG A 521 20.14 -22.15 -19.45
C ARG A 521 21.42 -21.48 -18.99
N GLY A 522 22.15 -22.17 -18.12
CA GLY A 522 23.49 -21.77 -17.72
C GLY A 522 24.57 -22.27 -18.69
N VAL A 523 25.84 -22.04 -18.33
CA VAL A 523 27.03 -22.43 -19.11
C VAL A 523 27.05 -23.92 -19.51
N GLY A 524 26.44 -24.80 -18.70
CA GLY A 524 26.32 -26.23 -18.99
C GLY A 524 25.11 -26.62 -19.85
N ARG A 525 24.39 -25.67 -20.45
CA ARG A 525 23.16 -25.87 -21.25
C ARG A 525 21.98 -26.54 -20.52
N ASN A 526 22.07 -26.69 -19.20
CA ASN A 526 20.97 -27.13 -18.35
C ASN A 526 20.16 -25.92 -17.87
N ILE A 527 18.86 -26.10 -17.66
CA ILE A 527 18.00 -25.08 -17.05
C ILE A 527 18.56 -24.69 -15.68
N ASP A 528 18.93 -23.43 -15.51
CA ASP A 528 19.58 -22.91 -14.31
C ASP A 528 18.82 -21.78 -13.63
N SER A 529 17.89 -21.12 -14.31
CA SER A 529 17.02 -20.12 -13.70
C SER A 529 15.66 -20.00 -14.36
N LEU A 530 14.78 -19.35 -13.62
CA LEU A 530 13.42 -18.97 -13.98
C LEU A 530 13.30 -17.46 -13.82
N LEU A 531 12.77 -16.80 -14.83
CA LEU A 531 12.62 -15.36 -14.94
C LEU A 531 11.14 -15.00 -14.78
N LEU A 532 10.83 -14.18 -13.78
CA LEU A 532 9.46 -13.73 -13.49
C LEU A 532 9.33 -12.23 -13.60
N ASN A 533 8.25 -11.79 -14.24
CA ASN A 533 7.82 -10.42 -14.14
C ASN A 533 6.97 -10.24 -12.86
N LEU A 534 7.51 -9.52 -11.88
CA LEU A 534 6.89 -9.32 -10.55
C LEU A 534 6.36 -7.89 -10.31
N ASP A 535 6.44 -7.01 -11.30
CA ASP A 535 5.92 -5.63 -11.25
C ASP A 535 5.18 -5.31 -12.56
N ASP A 536 4.73 -4.08 -12.77
CA ASP A 536 4.06 -3.71 -14.04
C ASP A 536 5.05 -3.29 -15.15
N ASP A 537 6.35 -3.23 -14.84
CA ASP A 537 7.41 -3.01 -15.83
C ASP A 537 7.81 -4.31 -16.54
N GLU A 538 8.55 -4.22 -17.65
CA GLU A 538 9.05 -5.40 -18.40
C GLU A 538 10.31 -6.05 -17.79
N ASP A 539 10.73 -5.63 -16.59
CA ASP A 539 11.93 -6.15 -15.93
C ASP A 539 11.67 -7.54 -15.32
N PHE A 540 12.42 -8.53 -15.80
CA PHE A 540 12.37 -9.89 -15.26
C PHE A 540 13.31 -10.05 -14.07
N ILE A 541 12.79 -10.70 -13.02
CA ILE A 541 13.54 -11.11 -11.83
C ILE A 541 13.99 -12.56 -11.98
N GLU A 542 15.29 -12.78 -11.82
CA GLU A 542 15.91 -14.10 -11.92
C GLU A 542 15.83 -14.88 -10.60
N PHE A 543 15.22 -16.06 -10.64
CA PHE A 543 15.26 -17.07 -9.59
C PHE A 543 16.19 -18.19 -10.01
N LYS A 544 17.26 -18.41 -9.24
CA LYS A 544 18.28 -19.42 -9.55
C LYS A 544 17.86 -20.80 -9.06
N ARG A 545 18.05 -21.82 -9.89
CA ARG A 545 17.73 -23.21 -9.58
C ARG A 545 18.59 -23.72 -8.43
N CYS A 546 17.94 -24.19 -7.38
CA CYS A 546 18.60 -24.74 -6.20
C CYS A 546 18.80 -26.25 -6.36
N ARG A 547 19.99 -26.68 -6.76
CA ARG A 547 20.31 -28.11 -6.99
C ARG A 547 20.40 -28.94 -5.70
N LEU A 548 20.54 -28.29 -4.55
CA LEU A 548 20.63 -28.93 -3.22
C LEU A 548 19.32 -28.82 -2.43
N CYS A 549 18.30 -28.15 -2.97
CA CYS A 549 17.00 -28.07 -2.34
C CYS A 549 16.19 -29.32 -2.71
N VAL A 550 15.86 -30.14 -1.73
CA VAL A 550 14.87 -31.23 -1.91
C VAL A 550 13.47 -30.59 -1.87
N HIS A 551 12.49 -31.11 -2.61
CA HIS A 551 11.06 -30.77 -2.44
C HIS A 551 10.64 -31.14 -1.01
N ASN A 552 10.90 -30.28 -0.04
CA ASN A 552 10.45 -30.41 1.33
C ASN A 552 9.90 -29.06 1.77
N SER A 553 8.58 -28.93 1.68
CA SER A 553 7.78 -27.76 1.99
C SER A 553 7.73 -27.38 3.48
N LEU A 554 8.65 -27.86 4.32
CA LEU A 554 8.51 -27.80 5.79
C LEU A 554 9.71 -27.26 6.58
N LYS A 555 10.75 -26.69 5.96
CA LYS A 555 11.86 -26.09 6.72
C LYS A 555 12.40 -24.80 6.10
N GLU A 556 11.62 -23.71 6.16
CA GLU A 556 12.14 -22.34 5.96
C GLU A 556 12.67 -21.69 7.27
N ASN A 557 12.62 -22.38 8.42
CA ASN A 557 13.01 -21.83 9.72
C ASN A 557 14.51 -21.91 10.06
N GLU A 558 15.29 -22.62 9.26
CA GLU A 558 16.75 -22.62 9.41
C GLU A 558 17.29 -21.98 8.14
N PHE A 559 17.86 -20.77 8.19
CA PHE A 559 19.00 -20.33 7.38
C PHE A 559 19.27 -18.82 7.59
N ASN A 560 19.67 -18.47 8.82
CA ASN A 560 20.53 -17.31 9.08
C ASN A 560 22.03 -17.64 8.84
N ALA A 561 22.35 -18.81 8.28
CA ALA A 561 23.71 -19.34 8.17
C ALA A 561 24.22 -19.57 6.74
N ALA A 562 23.59 -18.98 5.72
CA ALA A 562 24.09 -19.05 4.34
C ALA A 562 25.14 -17.98 4.02
N SER A 563 26.08 -17.73 4.94
CA SER A 563 27.39 -17.14 4.67
C SER A 563 28.52 -18.18 4.72
N LEU A 564 28.22 -19.44 5.08
CA LEU A 564 29.22 -20.51 5.26
C LEU A 564 29.53 -21.32 4.00
N CYS A 565 28.77 -21.14 2.90
CA CYS A 565 29.04 -21.88 1.66
C CYS A 565 30.33 -21.44 0.94
N GLY A 566 30.81 -20.21 1.20
CA GLY A 566 32.12 -19.75 0.72
C GLY A 566 33.30 -20.21 1.59
N ALA A 567 33.09 -20.44 2.89
CA ALA A 567 34.17 -20.77 3.82
C ALA A 567 34.52 -22.28 3.85
N GLN A 568 33.56 -23.16 3.60
CA GLN A 568 33.80 -24.61 3.58
C GLN A 568 34.55 -25.09 2.33
N LEU A 569 34.45 -24.37 1.20
CA LEU A 569 35.24 -24.70 0.00
C LEU A 569 36.72 -24.29 0.15
N ILE A 570 36.99 -23.23 0.92
CA ILE A 570 38.36 -22.75 1.18
C ILE A 570 39.04 -23.67 2.21
N LEU A 571 38.36 -24.09 3.28
CA LEU A 571 38.95 -25.01 4.26
C LEU A 571 39.31 -26.38 3.67
N ARG A 572 38.51 -26.92 2.74
CA ARG A 572 38.81 -28.22 2.11
C ARG A 572 40.00 -28.16 1.15
N SER A 573 40.24 -27.02 0.50
CA SER A 573 41.38 -26.85 -0.40
C SER A 573 42.68 -26.58 0.37
N THR A 574 42.64 -25.93 1.54
CA THR A 574 43.83 -25.74 2.39
C THR A 574 44.26 -27.04 3.10
N LEU A 575 43.31 -27.86 3.56
CA LEU A 575 43.62 -29.16 4.18
C LEU A 575 44.18 -30.19 3.19
N PHE A 576 43.79 -30.14 1.91
CA PHE A 576 44.34 -31.02 0.87
C PHE A 576 45.77 -30.63 0.47
N LEU A 577 46.10 -29.33 0.48
CA LEU A 577 47.47 -28.86 0.23
C LEU A 577 48.43 -29.21 1.38
N LEU A 578 47.97 -29.13 2.63
CA LEU A 578 48.76 -29.53 3.80
C LEU A 578 49.02 -31.04 3.85
N PHE A 579 48.07 -31.86 3.39
CA PHE A 579 48.25 -33.32 3.32
C PHE A 579 49.23 -33.73 2.21
N LEU A 580 49.26 -33.02 1.08
CA LEU A 580 50.23 -33.24 0.00
C LEU A 580 51.65 -32.77 0.36
N LEU A 581 51.79 -31.71 1.16
CA LEU A 581 53.09 -31.24 1.67
C LEU A 581 53.69 -32.18 2.74
N GLN A 582 52.85 -32.88 3.52
CA GLN A 582 53.31 -33.89 4.47
C GLN A 582 53.73 -35.23 3.83
N MET A 583 53.22 -35.56 2.63
CA MET A 583 53.65 -36.78 1.92
C MET A 583 54.93 -36.58 1.09
N CYS A 584 55.37 -35.34 0.81
CA CYS A 584 56.64 -35.06 0.15
C CYS A 584 57.86 -35.00 1.10
N THR A 585 57.67 -35.21 2.41
CA THR A 585 58.77 -35.23 3.40
C THR A 585 59.12 -36.63 3.91
N ILE A 586 58.52 -37.69 3.35
CA ILE A 586 58.77 -39.10 3.72
C ILE A 586 59.10 -39.98 2.50
N LEU A 587 59.70 -39.43 1.43
CA LEU A 587 60.31 -40.20 0.34
C LEU A 587 61.69 -39.65 -0.01
#